data_AF-A0A7V3G0R2-F1
#
_entry.id   AF-A0A7V3G0R2-F1
#
_cell.length_a   1.000
_cell.length_b   1.000
_cell.length_c   1.000
_cell.angle_alpha   90.00
_cell.angle_beta   90.00
_cell.angle_gamma   90.00
#
_symmetry.space_group_name_H-M   'P 1'
#
loop_
_entity.id
_entity.type
_entity.pdbx_description
1 polymer ?
#
loop_
_entity_poly.entity_id
_entity_poly.type
_entity_poly.pdbx_seq_one_letter_code
_entity_poly.pdbx_strand_id
1 'polypeptide(L)'
;MSEALSPVPAGPASSGSPESAPSSGLVLRQLPLPARLVLSVFLISVGVGYIAALVQLHFQHASPGNLLPTPQDAVRVYHGEKPPRPMSQIERLLEADEKLKFNGSGQMRTAFSTDSKDWESALEQRKLELQGENLEQRAEAALRKEREGERLALLAWIRAGAKKNEFEADRFDLPPDLRDHPLTPKFKIANGPTPGVKIFSLFKARCITCHKDGGKASGYPLETFEQIQPRLIPEGPTNSTAMSLTKLAQSTHVHLLGFSMLYGLTGLILAFSSYPVVLRLILCPLPLIAQIIDISFWWLARLDPIYAKMISYTGGVVAIGLVLQILLSLFNMYGKQGRMVLVMLLLGAGAGAYSLKCGVVDPYLAAQKEQVQQAHK
;
A
#
# COMPACT_ATOMS: atom_id res chain seq x y z
N MET A 1 32.92 84.35 -29.88
CA MET A 1 31.81 84.77 -30.77
C MET A 1 30.96 83.52 -30.96
N SER A 2 30.00 83.22 -30.09
CA SER A 2 28.64 83.77 -30.03
C SER A 2 27.89 83.66 -31.36
N GLU A 3 27.15 82.57 -31.55
CA GLU A 3 25.95 82.45 -32.39
C GLU A 3 25.20 81.20 -31.86
N ALA A 4 24.20 81.36 -30.98
CA ALA A 4 22.82 81.78 -31.22
C ALA A 4 21.95 80.64 -31.78
N LEU A 5 20.96 80.26 -30.95
CA LEU A 5 19.93 79.26 -31.16
C LEU A 5 19.06 79.55 -32.40
N SER A 6 18.56 78.47 -33.02
CA SER A 6 17.31 78.49 -33.79
C SER A 6 16.36 77.41 -33.24
N PRO A 7 15.05 77.70 -33.08
CA PRO A 7 14.10 76.77 -32.47
C PRO A 7 13.55 75.75 -33.48
N VAL A 8 13.45 74.49 -33.07
CA VAL A 8 12.71 73.44 -33.78
C VAL A 8 11.22 73.57 -33.41
N PRO A 9 10.28 73.55 -34.38
CA PRO A 9 8.85 73.70 -34.09
C PRO A 9 8.26 72.47 -33.40
N ALA A 10 7.40 72.71 -32.40
CA ALA A 10 6.60 71.70 -31.75
C ALA A 10 5.56 71.12 -32.73
N GLY A 11 5.67 69.81 -33.02
CA GLY A 11 4.63 69.03 -33.68
C GLY A 11 3.43 68.81 -32.73
N PRO A 12 2.21 68.63 -33.27
CA PRO A 12 1.01 68.54 -32.45
C PRO A 12 1.03 67.30 -31.57
N ALA A 13 0.69 67.49 -30.29
CA ALA A 13 0.42 66.43 -29.34
C ALA A 13 -0.77 65.59 -29.83
N SER A 14 -0.52 64.42 -30.40
CA SER A 14 -1.53 63.38 -30.54
C SER A 14 -1.70 62.68 -29.20
N SER A 15 -2.63 63.17 -28.40
CA SER A 15 -3.22 62.45 -27.28
C SER A 15 -4.02 61.26 -27.81
N GLY A 16 -3.33 60.16 -28.08
CA GLY A 16 -3.93 58.85 -28.33
C GLY A 16 -3.21 57.85 -27.46
N SER A 17 -3.67 57.68 -26.21
CA SER A 17 -3.30 56.51 -25.41
C SER A 17 -3.62 55.27 -26.25
N PRO A 18 -2.68 54.33 -26.47
CA PRO A 18 -3.06 53.03 -26.99
C PRO A 18 -3.95 52.40 -25.92
N GLU A 19 -5.24 52.34 -26.22
CA GLU A 19 -6.23 51.54 -25.52
C GLU A 19 -5.61 50.16 -25.30
N SER A 20 -5.27 49.86 -24.04
CA SER A 20 -4.67 48.59 -23.66
C SER A 20 -5.66 47.49 -24.03
N ALA A 21 -5.38 46.77 -25.11
CA ALA A 21 -6.12 45.58 -25.48
C ALA A 21 -6.25 44.70 -24.22
N PRO A 22 -7.46 44.21 -23.87
CA PRO A 22 -7.60 43.33 -22.73
C PRO A 22 -6.68 42.14 -22.98
N SER A 23 -5.73 41.91 -22.07
CA SER A 23 -4.84 40.76 -22.14
C SER A 23 -5.71 39.53 -22.31
N SER A 24 -5.70 38.95 -23.51
CA SER A 24 -6.41 37.72 -23.86
C SER A 24 -5.75 36.57 -23.12
N GLY A 25 -6.05 36.49 -21.82
CA GLY A 25 -5.54 35.45 -20.95
C GLY A 25 -5.90 34.10 -21.55
N LEU A 26 -4.96 33.15 -21.50
CA LEU A 26 -5.16 31.80 -21.98
C LEU A 26 -6.37 31.17 -21.25
N VAL A 27 -7.51 31.01 -21.94
CA VAL A 27 -8.70 30.34 -21.40
C VAL A 27 -8.85 28.96 -22.02
N LEU A 28 -9.09 27.95 -21.19
CA LEU A 28 -9.17 26.53 -21.58
C LEU A 28 -10.14 26.26 -22.75
N ARG A 29 -11.26 26.99 -22.79
CA ARG A 29 -12.29 26.88 -23.84
C ARG A 29 -11.86 27.44 -25.20
N GLN A 30 -10.88 28.34 -25.23
CA GLN A 30 -10.36 28.97 -26.45
C GLN A 30 -9.27 28.12 -27.13
N LEU A 31 -8.81 27.05 -26.47
CA LEU A 31 -7.82 26.15 -27.03
C LEU A 31 -8.33 25.41 -28.29
N PRO A 32 -7.46 25.16 -29.28
CA PRO A 32 -7.84 24.40 -30.47
C PRO A 32 -8.28 22.99 -30.07
N LEU A 33 -9.15 22.38 -30.88
CA LEU A 33 -9.73 21.06 -30.57
C LEU A 33 -8.67 19.99 -30.25
N PRO A 34 -7.54 19.87 -30.98
CA PRO A 34 -6.49 18.91 -30.64
C PRO A 34 -5.95 19.07 -29.22
N ALA A 35 -5.68 20.31 -28.78
CA ALA A 35 -5.19 20.57 -27.43
C ALA A 35 -6.22 20.18 -26.37
N ARG A 36 -7.51 20.51 -26.58
CA ARG A 36 -8.59 20.10 -25.66
C ARG A 36 -8.79 18.59 -25.59
N LEU A 37 -8.59 17.88 -26.70
CA LEU A 37 -8.64 16.42 -26.73
C LEU A 37 -7.49 15.81 -25.93
N VAL A 38 -6.25 16.29 -26.13
CA VAL A 38 -5.09 15.81 -25.36
C VAL A 38 -5.30 16.05 -23.86
N LEU A 39 -5.74 17.26 -23.47
CA LEU A 39 -6.02 17.56 -22.06
C LEU A 39 -7.16 16.70 -21.50
N SER A 40 -8.20 16.45 -22.27
CA SER A 40 -9.31 15.59 -21.84
C SER A 40 -8.87 14.14 -21.65
N VAL A 41 -8.11 13.58 -22.59
CA VAL A 41 -7.57 12.22 -22.47
C VAL A 41 -6.63 12.14 -21.27
N PHE A 42 -5.74 13.12 -21.08
CA PHE A 42 -4.89 13.20 -19.90
C PHE A 42 -5.70 13.15 -18.60
N LEU A 43 -6.72 14.01 -18.45
CA LEU A 43 -7.56 14.05 -17.24
C LEU A 43 -8.32 12.74 -17.00
N ILE A 44 -8.84 12.11 -18.06
CA ILE A 44 -9.52 10.81 -17.97
C ILE A 44 -8.52 9.71 -17.55
N SER A 45 -7.33 9.68 -18.16
CA SER A 45 -6.25 8.74 -17.78
C SER A 45 -5.83 8.92 -16.33
N VAL A 46 -5.73 10.16 -15.83
CA VAL A 46 -5.48 10.45 -14.41
C VAL A 46 -6.59 9.86 -13.53
N GLY A 47 -7.86 10.04 -13.90
CA GLY A 47 -9.00 9.46 -13.18
C GLY A 47 -8.96 7.93 -13.12
N VAL A 48 -8.69 7.27 -14.24
CA VAL A 48 -8.54 5.80 -14.30
C VAL A 48 -7.34 5.33 -13.46
N GLY A 49 -6.20 6.02 -13.55
CA GLY A 49 -5.01 5.73 -12.76
C GLY A 49 -5.27 5.88 -11.26
N TYR A 50 -6.05 6.88 -10.85
CA TYR A 50 -6.45 7.07 -9.45
C TYR A 50 -7.32 5.91 -8.94
N ILE A 51 -8.26 5.41 -9.75
CA ILE A 51 -9.06 4.22 -9.41
C ILE A 51 -8.15 2.99 -9.24
N ALA A 52 -7.19 2.79 -10.14
CA ALA A 52 -6.22 1.69 -10.04
C ALA A 52 -5.37 1.80 -8.75
N ALA A 53 -4.98 3.01 -8.36
CA ALA A 53 -4.28 3.26 -7.10
C ALA A 53 -5.15 2.92 -5.87
N LEU A 54 -6.45 3.23 -5.89
CA LEU A 54 -7.38 2.82 -4.83
C LEU A 54 -7.54 1.30 -4.74
N VAL A 55 -7.57 0.60 -5.88
CA VAL A 55 -7.58 -0.87 -5.92
C VAL A 55 -6.30 -1.45 -5.33
N GLN A 56 -5.13 -0.89 -5.68
CA GLN A 56 -3.86 -1.29 -5.08
C GLN A 56 -3.86 -1.05 -3.55
N LEU A 57 -4.37 0.10 -3.11
CA LEU A 57 -4.51 0.44 -1.70
C LEU A 57 -5.41 -0.56 -0.94
N HIS A 58 -6.52 -0.99 -1.56
CA HIS A 58 -7.37 -2.05 -1.02
C HIS A 58 -6.57 -3.33 -0.77
N PHE A 59 -5.86 -3.84 -1.79
CA PHE A 59 -5.12 -5.09 -1.67
C PHE A 59 -3.96 -5.00 -0.68
N GLN A 60 -3.29 -3.85 -0.59
CA GLN A 60 -2.16 -3.67 0.33
C GLN A 60 -2.59 -3.51 1.79
N HIS A 61 -3.63 -2.71 2.06
CA HIS A 61 -3.85 -2.17 3.40
C HIS A 61 -5.27 -2.35 3.95
N ALA A 62 -6.29 -2.63 3.14
CA ALA A 62 -7.64 -2.79 3.67
C ALA A 62 -7.78 -4.08 4.48
N SER A 63 -8.39 -3.99 5.67
CA SER A 63 -8.83 -5.19 6.41
C SER A 63 -9.93 -5.95 5.64
N PRO A 64 -10.04 -7.28 5.83
CA PRO A 64 -11.01 -8.10 5.11
C PRO A 64 -12.43 -7.57 5.16
N GLY A 65 -13.12 -7.57 4.01
CA GLY A 65 -14.49 -7.11 3.90
C GLY A 65 -14.69 -5.59 3.81
N ASN A 66 -13.63 -4.80 3.88
CA ASN A 66 -13.71 -3.35 3.64
C ASN A 66 -13.20 -3.02 2.24
N LEU A 67 -13.93 -2.13 1.53
CA LEU A 67 -13.53 -1.69 0.19
C LEU A 67 -12.23 -0.87 0.21
N LEU A 68 -12.06 0.00 1.21
CA LEU A 68 -10.86 0.82 1.40
C LEU A 68 -10.33 0.63 2.83
N PRO A 69 -9.06 0.96 3.09
CA PRO A 69 -8.51 0.91 4.43
C PRO A 69 -9.28 1.81 5.40
N THR A 70 -9.50 1.30 6.60
CA THR A 70 -10.09 2.03 7.71
C THR A 70 -9.03 2.92 8.40
N PRO A 71 -9.42 3.92 9.21
CA PRO A 71 -8.48 4.65 10.05
C PRO A 71 -7.65 3.74 10.97
N GLN A 72 -8.22 2.62 11.41
CA GLN A 72 -7.51 1.61 12.21
C GLN A 72 -6.45 0.86 11.38
N ASP A 73 -6.73 0.59 10.11
CA ASP A 73 -5.73 0.03 9.19
C ASP A 73 -4.56 1.01 9.01
N ALA A 74 -4.83 2.31 8.90
CA ALA A 74 -3.80 3.33 8.83
C ALA A 74 -2.96 3.41 10.12
N VAL A 75 -3.59 3.33 11.31
CA VAL A 75 -2.88 3.22 12.59
C VAL A 75 -1.94 2.01 12.61
N ARG A 76 -2.45 0.84 12.22
CA ARG A 76 -1.65 -0.40 12.15
C ARG A 76 -0.41 -0.25 11.27
N VAL A 77 -0.55 0.43 10.13
CA VAL A 77 0.53 0.58 9.15
C VAL A 77 1.52 1.67 9.54
N TYR A 78 1.06 2.83 9.99
CA TYR A 78 1.92 4.02 10.15
C TYR A 78 2.34 4.33 11.60
N HIS A 79 1.47 4.06 12.58
CA HIS A 79 1.80 4.19 14.01
C HIS A 79 2.40 2.88 14.55
N GLY A 80 1.83 1.76 14.09
CA GLY A 80 2.13 0.44 14.61
C GLY A 80 1.60 0.26 16.03
N GLU A 81 1.85 -0.92 16.56
CA GLU A 81 1.72 -1.23 17.98
C GLU A 81 3.13 -1.39 18.54
N LYS A 82 3.33 -1.07 19.83
CA LYS A 82 4.56 -1.40 20.54
C LYS A 82 4.49 -2.86 20.99
N PRO A 83 5.15 -3.81 20.33
CA PRO A 83 5.31 -5.15 20.86
C PRO A 83 5.87 -5.12 22.28
N PRO A 84 5.53 -6.15 23.09
CA PRO A 84 6.00 -6.26 24.47
C PRO A 84 7.53 -6.34 24.60
N ARG A 85 8.25 -6.54 23.49
CA ARG A 85 9.71 -6.62 23.41
C ARG A 85 10.21 -6.24 22.01
N PRO A 86 11.49 -5.87 21.84
CA PRO A 86 12.10 -5.73 20.53
C PRO A 86 11.91 -7.00 19.69
N MET A 87 11.44 -6.84 18.46
CA MET A 87 11.25 -7.94 17.52
C MET A 87 11.95 -7.62 16.20
N SER A 88 12.54 -8.64 15.60
CA SER A 88 12.99 -8.58 14.20
C SER A 88 11.81 -8.59 13.23
N GLN A 89 12.04 -8.23 11.96
CA GLN A 89 10.98 -8.25 10.95
C GLN A 89 10.38 -9.66 10.79
N ILE A 90 11.21 -10.71 10.77
CA ILE A 90 10.75 -12.09 10.65
C ILE A 90 9.96 -12.48 11.90
N GLU A 91 10.46 -12.14 13.09
CA GLU A 91 9.76 -12.43 14.34
C GLU A 91 8.36 -11.79 14.40
N ARG A 92 8.24 -10.52 14.02
CA ARG A 92 6.95 -9.84 13.91
C ARG A 92 5.98 -10.57 12.98
N LEU A 93 6.46 -10.99 11.80
CA LEU A 93 5.64 -11.69 10.81
C LEU A 93 5.18 -13.07 11.29
N LEU A 94 5.99 -13.75 12.09
CA LEU A 94 5.68 -15.06 12.66
C LEU A 94 4.80 -15.00 13.91
N GLU A 95 4.81 -13.90 14.65
CA GLU A 95 3.92 -13.70 15.80
C GLU A 95 2.55 -13.13 15.43
N ALA A 96 2.49 -12.28 14.40
CA ALA A 96 1.28 -11.62 13.91
C ALA A 96 0.08 -12.57 13.77
N ASP A 97 -1.14 -12.12 14.07
CA ASP A 97 -2.36 -12.93 13.91
C ASP A 97 -2.47 -13.49 12.47
N GLU A 98 -2.77 -14.79 12.34
CA GLU A 98 -2.91 -15.52 11.07
C GLU A 98 -3.96 -14.87 10.13
N LYS A 99 -4.92 -14.13 10.69
CA LYS A 99 -5.98 -13.42 9.96
C LYS A 99 -5.49 -12.19 9.21
N LEU A 100 -4.30 -11.68 9.54
CA LEU A 100 -3.70 -10.59 8.79
C LEU A 100 -3.32 -11.07 7.39
N LYS A 101 -3.17 -10.12 6.46
CA LYS A 101 -2.79 -10.45 5.08
C LYS A 101 -1.41 -11.13 5.04
N PHE A 102 -1.29 -12.19 4.25
CA PHE A 102 -0.03 -12.89 4.01
C PHE A 102 0.92 -12.04 3.13
N ASN A 103 1.59 -11.07 3.74
CA ASN A 103 2.53 -10.15 3.08
C ASN A 103 3.54 -9.55 4.08
N GLY A 104 4.54 -8.83 3.59
CA GLY A 104 5.62 -8.27 4.42
C GLY A 104 5.21 -7.24 5.48
N SER A 105 3.94 -6.78 5.51
CA SER A 105 3.38 -5.90 6.54
C SER A 105 2.33 -6.57 7.43
N GLY A 106 1.77 -7.70 7.02
CA GLY A 106 0.80 -8.48 7.81
C GLY A 106 1.49 -9.62 8.55
N GLN A 107 1.26 -10.85 8.09
CA GLN A 107 1.75 -12.09 8.71
C GLN A 107 2.45 -13.02 7.71
N MET A 108 3.23 -13.98 8.21
CA MET A 108 3.80 -15.12 7.46
C MET A 108 3.55 -16.49 8.12
N ARG A 109 2.65 -16.57 9.10
CA ARG A 109 2.28 -17.81 9.82
C ARG A 109 1.68 -18.87 8.92
N THR A 110 0.87 -18.49 7.93
CA THR A 110 0.24 -19.48 7.02
C THR A 110 1.25 -20.20 6.14
N ALA A 111 2.51 -19.74 6.06
CA ALA A 111 3.62 -20.46 5.42
C ALA A 111 3.93 -21.81 6.09
N PHE A 112 3.46 -22.03 7.33
CA PHE A 112 3.54 -23.30 8.02
C PHE A 112 2.30 -24.17 7.81
N SER A 113 1.15 -23.56 7.50
CA SER A 113 -0.13 -24.24 7.33
C SER A 113 -0.59 -24.19 5.88
N THR A 114 -1.66 -23.47 5.59
CA THR A 114 -2.43 -23.51 4.33
C THR A 114 -1.66 -23.02 3.11
N ASP A 115 -0.66 -22.15 3.28
CA ASP A 115 0.20 -21.67 2.19
C ASP A 115 1.47 -22.53 2.02
N SER A 116 1.67 -23.55 2.87
CA SER A 116 2.80 -24.47 2.72
C SER A 116 2.57 -25.44 1.56
N LYS A 117 3.61 -25.67 0.75
CA LYS A 117 3.53 -26.55 -0.42
C LYS A 117 3.15 -28.00 -0.07
N ASP A 118 3.53 -28.48 1.11
CA ASP A 118 3.26 -29.84 1.57
C ASP A 118 1.98 -29.96 2.40
N TRP A 119 1.17 -28.91 2.56
CA TRP A 119 -0.02 -28.92 3.43
C TRP A 119 -0.99 -30.05 3.12
N GLU A 120 -1.50 -30.09 1.88
CA GLU A 120 -2.49 -31.08 1.44
C GLU A 120 -1.94 -32.51 1.57
N SER A 121 -0.72 -32.73 1.07
CA SER A 121 -0.07 -34.06 1.16
C SER A 121 0.17 -34.52 2.61
N ALA A 122 0.55 -33.59 3.51
CA ALA A 122 0.78 -33.90 4.91
C ALA A 122 -0.54 -34.17 5.64
N LEU A 123 -1.61 -33.47 5.27
CA LEU A 123 -2.95 -33.70 5.82
C LEU A 123 -3.47 -35.08 5.42
N GLU A 124 -3.35 -35.46 4.15
CA GLU A 124 -3.75 -36.79 3.67
C GLU A 124 -2.93 -37.90 4.34
N GLN A 125 -1.62 -37.72 4.47
CA GLN A 125 -0.78 -38.67 5.22
C GLN A 125 -1.26 -38.81 6.67
N ARG A 126 -1.61 -37.71 7.34
CA ARG A 126 -2.07 -37.74 8.73
C ARG A 126 -3.46 -38.38 8.87
N LYS A 127 -4.34 -38.23 7.87
CA LYS A 127 -5.63 -38.93 7.81
C LYS A 127 -5.43 -40.46 7.75
N LEU A 128 -4.43 -40.94 6.98
CA LEU A 128 -4.10 -42.36 6.90
C LEU A 128 -3.51 -42.92 8.21
N GLU A 129 -2.79 -42.09 8.97
CA GLU A 129 -2.19 -42.46 10.26
C GLU A 129 -3.21 -42.49 11.41
N LEU A 130 -4.33 -41.79 11.28
CA LEU A 130 -5.37 -41.69 12.31
C LEU A 130 -6.52 -42.68 12.05
N GLN A 131 -7.14 -43.16 13.13
CA GLN A 131 -8.32 -44.02 13.08
C GLN A 131 -9.51 -43.37 13.81
N GLY A 132 -10.74 -43.72 13.40
CA GLY A 132 -11.99 -43.34 14.07
C GLY A 132 -12.83 -42.30 13.32
N GLU A 133 -13.73 -41.62 14.04
CA GLU A 133 -14.61 -40.57 13.50
C GLU A 133 -13.92 -39.19 13.50
N ASN A 134 -14.49 -38.23 12.76
CA ASN A 134 -14.00 -36.85 12.60
C ASN A 134 -12.51 -36.78 12.17
N LEU A 135 -12.09 -37.72 11.31
CA LEU A 135 -10.70 -37.89 10.88
C LEU A 135 -10.10 -36.61 10.31
N GLU A 136 -10.84 -35.88 9.48
CA GLU A 136 -10.34 -34.66 8.84
C GLU A 136 -10.01 -33.56 9.86
N GLN A 137 -10.94 -33.24 10.75
CA GLN A 137 -10.74 -32.24 11.80
C GLN A 137 -9.61 -32.63 12.76
N ARG A 138 -9.54 -33.92 13.14
CA ARG A 138 -8.48 -34.42 14.02
C ARG A 138 -7.11 -34.44 13.35
N ALA A 139 -7.05 -34.80 12.06
CA ALA A 139 -5.82 -34.78 11.28
C ALA A 139 -5.31 -33.35 11.11
N GLU A 140 -6.19 -32.40 10.77
CA GLU A 140 -5.82 -31.00 10.67
C GLU A 140 -5.36 -30.45 12.01
N ALA A 141 -6.09 -30.70 13.10
CA ALA A 141 -5.71 -30.23 14.43
C ALA A 141 -4.35 -30.80 14.88
N ALA A 142 -4.07 -32.07 14.60
CA ALA A 142 -2.79 -32.69 14.90
C ALA A 142 -1.65 -32.07 14.05
N LEU A 143 -1.89 -31.87 12.74
CA LEU A 143 -0.92 -31.26 11.85
C LEU A 143 -0.64 -29.81 12.23
N ARG A 144 -1.67 -29.01 12.56
CA ARG A 144 -1.51 -27.64 13.05
C ARG A 144 -0.67 -27.59 14.33
N LYS A 145 -0.83 -28.53 15.26
CA LYS A 145 0.02 -28.61 16.46
C LYS A 145 1.50 -28.85 16.13
N GLU A 146 1.80 -29.68 15.14
CA GLU A 146 3.19 -29.89 14.68
C GLU A 146 3.76 -28.65 14.00
N ARG A 147 2.96 -28.00 13.13
CA ARG A 147 3.33 -26.77 12.45
C ARG A 147 3.53 -25.59 13.41
N GLU A 148 2.76 -25.55 14.48
CA GLU A 148 2.95 -24.58 15.54
C GLU A 148 4.27 -24.83 16.28
N GLY A 149 4.64 -26.09 16.53
CA GLY A 149 5.96 -26.43 17.07
C GLY A 149 7.11 -25.99 16.15
N GLU A 150 6.96 -26.17 14.84
CA GLU A 150 7.92 -25.67 13.84
C GLU A 150 8.08 -24.15 13.93
N ARG A 151 6.96 -23.41 13.97
CA ARG A 151 6.96 -21.95 14.10
C ARG A 151 7.62 -21.49 15.41
N LEU A 152 7.27 -22.13 16.53
CA LEU A 152 7.84 -21.83 17.84
C LEU A 152 9.34 -22.13 17.91
N ALA A 153 9.79 -23.22 17.30
CA ALA A 153 11.20 -23.56 17.20
C ALA A 153 11.98 -22.50 16.39
N LEU A 154 11.43 -22.04 15.27
CA LEU A 154 12.02 -20.97 14.48
C LEU A 154 12.09 -19.66 15.27
N LEU A 155 11.01 -19.30 15.99
CA LEU A 155 11.01 -18.14 16.88
C LEU A 155 12.04 -18.25 18.00
N ALA A 156 12.18 -19.42 18.62
CA ALA A 156 13.18 -19.64 19.66
C ALA A 156 14.59 -19.44 19.13
N TRP A 157 14.89 -19.93 17.93
CA TRP A 157 16.18 -19.68 17.28
C TRP A 157 16.42 -18.19 16.99
N ILE A 158 15.40 -17.47 16.47
CA ILE A 158 15.51 -16.03 16.22
C ILE A 158 15.79 -15.26 17.52
N ARG A 159 15.06 -15.58 18.58
CA ARG A 159 15.22 -14.96 19.91
C ARG A 159 16.56 -15.28 20.57
N ALA A 160 17.14 -16.42 20.25
CA ALA A 160 18.48 -16.81 20.71
C ALA A 160 19.62 -16.11 19.92
N GLY A 161 19.28 -15.16 19.05
CA GLY A 161 20.23 -14.38 18.26
C GLY A 161 20.49 -14.92 16.86
N ALA A 162 19.71 -15.93 16.41
CA ALA A 162 19.75 -16.48 15.07
C ALA A 162 21.17 -16.80 14.57
N LYS A 163 21.93 -17.60 15.33
CA LYS A 163 23.36 -17.75 15.06
C LYS A 163 23.62 -18.42 13.71
N LYS A 164 24.57 -17.88 12.95
CA LYS A 164 24.95 -18.36 11.61
C LYS A 164 25.41 -19.82 11.61
N ASN A 165 26.21 -20.21 12.60
CA ASN A 165 26.72 -21.58 12.71
C ASN A 165 25.61 -22.62 12.92
N GLU A 166 24.57 -22.29 13.69
CA GLU A 166 23.40 -23.16 13.91
C GLU A 166 22.59 -23.32 12.61
N PHE A 167 22.48 -22.24 11.82
CA PHE A 167 21.83 -22.27 10.51
C PHE A 167 22.61 -23.11 9.51
N GLU A 168 23.92 -22.88 9.37
CA GLU A 168 24.76 -23.63 8.43
C GLU A 168 24.94 -25.09 8.81
N ALA A 169 25.00 -25.39 10.11
CA ALA A 169 25.05 -26.76 10.61
C ALA A 169 23.68 -27.48 10.58
N ASP A 170 22.61 -26.77 10.18
CA ASP A 170 21.23 -27.26 10.20
C ASP A 170 20.84 -27.88 11.55
N ARG A 171 21.23 -27.21 12.65
CA ARG A 171 20.99 -27.70 14.01
C ARG A 171 20.80 -26.54 14.98
N PHE A 172 19.63 -26.53 15.62
CA PHE A 172 19.33 -25.69 16.77
C PHE A 172 18.82 -26.57 17.92
N ASP A 173 19.43 -26.47 19.10
CA ASP A 173 18.99 -27.21 20.28
C ASP A 173 17.77 -26.53 20.90
N LEU A 174 16.70 -27.30 21.15
CA LEU A 174 15.44 -26.73 21.60
C LEU A 174 15.49 -26.33 23.09
N PRO A 175 14.95 -25.15 23.44
CA PRO A 175 14.80 -24.75 24.83
C PRO A 175 13.88 -25.73 25.56
N PRO A 176 14.02 -25.92 26.89
CA PRO A 176 13.26 -26.90 27.67
C PRO A 176 11.76 -26.91 27.36
N ASP A 177 11.15 -25.72 27.27
CA ASP A 177 9.71 -25.54 27.05
C ASP A 177 9.19 -26.04 25.70
N LEU A 178 10.08 -26.24 24.72
CA LEU A 178 9.72 -26.68 23.36
C LEU A 178 10.13 -28.13 23.07
N ARG A 179 10.82 -28.81 23.99
CA ARG A 179 11.33 -30.18 23.76
C ARG A 179 10.22 -31.19 23.56
N ASP A 180 9.12 -31.03 24.28
CA ASP A 180 7.95 -31.92 24.23
C ASP A 180 6.91 -31.47 23.20
N HIS A 181 7.10 -30.30 22.58
CA HIS A 181 6.15 -29.80 21.61
C HIS A 181 6.17 -30.68 20.34
N PRO A 182 5.00 -31.06 19.80
CA PRO A 182 4.95 -31.76 18.52
C PRO A 182 5.66 -30.97 17.43
N LEU A 183 6.44 -31.67 16.61
CA LEU A 183 7.23 -31.14 15.50
C LEU A 183 7.17 -32.18 14.38
N THR A 184 7.20 -31.74 13.13
CA THR A 184 7.19 -32.69 12.02
C THR A 184 8.45 -33.57 12.06
N PRO A 185 8.31 -34.91 12.01
CA PRO A 185 9.42 -35.85 12.27
C PRO A 185 10.69 -35.59 11.45
N LYS A 186 10.56 -35.18 10.19
CA LYS A 186 11.69 -34.91 9.30
C LYS A 186 12.63 -33.79 9.78
N PHE A 187 12.14 -32.88 10.61
CA PHE A 187 12.92 -31.77 11.17
C PHE A 187 13.45 -32.05 12.57
N LYS A 188 12.96 -33.11 13.25
CA LYS A 188 13.45 -33.45 14.59
C LYS A 188 14.87 -34.02 14.51
N ILE A 189 15.70 -33.60 15.45
CA ILE A 189 17.02 -34.17 15.69
C ILE A 189 16.97 -34.88 17.04
N ALA A 190 16.87 -36.22 17.01
CA ALA A 190 16.90 -37.06 18.20
C ALA A 190 18.32 -37.44 18.63
N ASN A 191 19.29 -37.41 17.69
CA ASN A 191 20.67 -37.79 17.94
C ASN A 191 21.48 -36.55 18.38
N GLY A 192 21.74 -36.43 19.67
CA GLY A 192 22.54 -35.37 20.29
C GLY A 192 22.34 -35.30 21.80
N PRO A 193 23.10 -34.45 22.52
CA PRO A 193 22.98 -34.30 23.97
C PRO A 193 21.62 -33.73 24.40
N THR A 194 20.95 -33.00 23.51
CA THR A 194 19.59 -32.47 23.70
C THR A 194 18.75 -32.63 22.43
N PRO A 195 17.42 -32.75 22.55
CA PRO A 195 16.52 -32.68 21.41
C PRO A 195 16.71 -31.37 20.64
N GLY A 196 16.83 -31.46 19.32
CA GLY A 196 17.05 -30.32 18.45
C GLY A 196 16.13 -30.31 17.23
N VAL A 197 16.24 -29.25 16.44
CA VAL A 197 15.52 -29.06 15.18
C VAL A 197 16.51 -28.74 14.05
N LYS A 198 16.21 -29.25 12.86
CA LYS A 198 16.88 -28.91 11.61
C LYS A 198 16.41 -27.54 11.11
N ILE A 199 17.06 -26.48 11.59
CA ILE A 199 16.59 -25.11 11.42
C ILE A 199 16.64 -24.63 9.96
N PHE A 200 17.69 -24.95 9.22
CA PHE A 200 17.82 -24.59 7.81
C PHE A 200 16.88 -25.42 6.94
N SER A 201 16.76 -26.72 7.20
CA SER A 201 15.80 -27.58 6.51
C SER A 201 14.36 -27.09 6.73
N LEU A 202 14.03 -26.67 7.95
CA LEU A 202 12.74 -26.08 8.28
C LEU A 202 12.53 -24.76 7.51
N PHE A 203 13.49 -23.85 7.60
CA PHE A 203 13.45 -22.56 6.91
C PHE A 203 13.32 -22.74 5.39
N LYS A 204 14.01 -23.73 4.82
CA LYS A 204 13.94 -24.10 3.41
C LYS A 204 12.55 -24.58 2.99
N ALA A 205 11.91 -25.39 3.83
CA ALA A 205 10.58 -25.94 3.54
C ALA A 205 9.45 -24.92 3.70
N ARG A 206 9.64 -23.90 4.55
CA ARG A 206 8.58 -22.94 4.92
C ARG A 206 8.74 -21.58 4.25
N CYS A 207 9.97 -21.13 4.04
CA CYS A 207 10.25 -19.77 3.57
C CYS A 207 10.85 -19.77 2.15
N ILE A 208 11.90 -20.56 1.91
CA ILE A 208 12.64 -20.53 0.63
C ILE A 208 11.77 -20.96 -0.56
N THR A 209 10.77 -21.80 -0.35
CA THR A 209 9.83 -22.24 -1.41
C THR A 209 9.21 -21.07 -2.18
N CYS A 210 8.88 -19.97 -1.50
CA CYS A 210 8.32 -18.77 -2.10
C CYS A 210 9.37 -17.68 -2.39
N HIS A 211 10.46 -17.65 -1.61
CA HIS A 211 11.47 -16.60 -1.64
C HIS A 211 12.71 -16.90 -2.51
N LYS A 212 12.80 -18.10 -3.07
CA LYS A 212 13.84 -18.45 -4.06
C LYS A 212 13.67 -17.66 -5.36
N ASP A 213 14.70 -17.69 -6.19
CA ASP A 213 14.61 -17.17 -7.55
C ASP A 213 13.43 -17.80 -8.35
N GLY A 214 12.72 -16.96 -9.08
CA GLY A 214 11.46 -17.30 -9.76
C GLY A 214 10.27 -17.62 -8.85
N GLY A 215 10.40 -17.52 -7.52
CA GLY A 215 9.32 -17.70 -6.56
C GLY A 215 8.38 -16.49 -6.46
N LYS A 216 7.19 -16.69 -5.85
CA LYS A 216 6.18 -15.63 -5.67
C LYS A 216 6.69 -14.41 -4.88
N ALA A 217 7.75 -14.57 -4.08
CA ALA A 217 8.37 -13.54 -3.25
C ALA A 217 9.87 -13.36 -3.54
N SER A 218 10.32 -13.65 -4.78
CA SER A 218 11.72 -13.56 -5.22
C SER A 218 12.37 -12.18 -4.99
N GLY A 219 11.58 -11.11 -4.91
CA GLY A 219 12.05 -9.76 -4.56
C GLY A 219 12.62 -9.63 -3.13
N TYR A 220 12.47 -10.67 -2.29
CA TYR A 220 13.02 -10.74 -0.95
C TYR A 220 13.75 -12.08 -0.79
N PRO A 221 14.95 -12.26 -1.35
CA PRO A 221 15.63 -13.56 -1.31
C PRO A 221 15.99 -13.94 0.12
N LEU A 222 15.88 -15.24 0.45
CA LEU A 222 16.13 -15.80 1.79
C LEU A 222 16.92 -17.14 1.72
N GLU A 223 17.68 -17.36 0.65
CA GLU A 223 18.39 -18.62 0.39
C GLU A 223 19.69 -18.77 1.20
N THR A 224 20.35 -17.65 1.53
CA THR A 224 21.59 -17.64 2.32
C THR A 224 21.42 -16.88 3.63
N PHE A 225 22.32 -17.16 4.59
CA PHE A 225 22.30 -16.48 5.89
C PHE A 225 22.46 -14.95 5.75
N GLU A 226 23.29 -14.50 4.82
CA GLU A 226 23.56 -13.09 4.55
C GLU A 226 22.31 -12.37 4.04
N GLN A 227 21.46 -13.08 3.28
CA GLN A 227 20.21 -12.53 2.78
C GLN A 227 19.15 -12.37 3.89
N ILE A 228 19.15 -13.28 4.88
CA ILE A 228 18.19 -13.23 6.00
C ILE A 228 18.63 -12.29 7.13
N GLN A 229 19.94 -12.12 7.35
CA GLN A 229 20.52 -11.39 8.47
C GLN A 229 19.91 -9.99 8.68
N PRO A 230 19.68 -9.15 7.65
CA PRO A 230 19.09 -7.82 7.86
C PRO A 230 17.69 -7.84 8.46
N ARG A 231 16.96 -8.96 8.33
CA ARG A 231 15.57 -9.12 8.79
C ARG A 231 15.47 -9.85 10.13
N LEU A 232 16.61 -10.35 10.64
CA LEU A 232 16.76 -10.99 11.94
C LEU A 232 17.18 -10.00 13.03
N ILE A 233 17.60 -8.80 12.65
CA ILE A 233 17.96 -7.73 13.57
C ILE A 233 16.68 -7.00 13.99
N PRO A 234 16.42 -6.80 15.30
CA PRO A 234 15.31 -5.97 15.77
C PRO A 234 15.36 -4.55 15.18
N GLU A 235 14.24 -4.07 14.63
CA GLU A 235 14.16 -2.74 14.01
C GLU A 235 14.12 -1.64 15.08
N GLY A 236 15.29 -1.11 15.46
CA GLY A 236 15.46 0.20 16.11
C GLY A 236 14.89 0.37 17.53
N PRO A 237 15.16 1.54 18.17
CA PRO A 237 14.92 1.76 19.61
C PRO A 237 13.44 1.84 20.01
N THR A 238 12.50 1.89 19.06
CA THR A 238 11.08 2.11 19.35
C THR A 238 10.23 0.84 19.34
N ASN A 239 10.78 -0.32 18.94
CA ASN A 239 10.07 -1.61 18.87
C ASN A 239 8.62 -1.42 18.40
N SER A 240 8.40 -0.92 17.18
CA SER A 240 7.04 -0.68 16.66
C SER A 240 6.78 -1.58 15.46
N THR A 241 5.55 -2.11 15.34
CA THR A 241 5.11 -2.82 14.14
C THR A 241 4.80 -1.91 12.95
N ALA A 242 5.01 -0.60 13.09
CA ALA A 242 4.86 0.36 12.02
C ALA A 242 5.74 0.01 10.81
N MET A 243 5.34 0.53 9.66
CA MET A 243 6.16 0.50 8.45
C MET A 243 7.57 1.01 8.75
N SER A 244 8.58 0.25 8.31
CA SER A 244 9.99 0.60 8.51
C SER A 244 10.32 1.97 7.90
N LEU A 245 11.29 2.67 8.50
CA LEU A 245 11.68 4.01 8.04
C LEU A 245 12.16 4.02 6.59
N THR A 246 12.87 2.98 6.15
CA THR A 246 13.32 2.83 4.76
C THR A 246 12.14 2.74 3.81
N LYS A 247 11.14 1.92 4.13
CA LYS A 247 9.94 1.78 3.30
C LYS A 247 9.09 3.05 3.30
N LEU A 248 9.01 3.73 4.45
CA LEU A 248 8.34 5.03 4.53
C LEU A 248 9.06 6.10 3.69
N ALA A 249 10.38 6.19 3.78
CA ALA A 249 11.18 7.13 2.99
C ALA A 249 11.05 6.87 1.49
N GLN A 250 11.13 5.60 1.08
CA GLN A 250 10.92 5.19 -0.32
C GLN A 250 9.51 5.56 -0.80
N SER A 251 8.48 5.26 -0.02
CA SER A 251 7.10 5.63 -0.35
C SER A 251 6.93 7.14 -0.43
N THR A 252 7.49 7.89 0.52
CA THR A 252 7.46 9.36 0.55
C THR A 252 8.09 9.94 -0.71
N HIS A 253 9.28 9.46 -1.12
CA HIS A 253 9.97 9.96 -2.30
C HIS A 253 9.14 9.77 -3.58
N VAL A 254 8.63 8.55 -3.80
CA VAL A 254 7.87 8.21 -5.02
C VAL A 254 6.55 8.97 -5.07
N HIS A 255 5.80 9.00 -3.97
CA HIS A 255 4.49 9.64 -3.94
C HIS A 255 4.57 11.16 -3.94
N LEU A 256 5.48 11.75 -3.16
CA LEU A 256 5.60 13.22 -3.11
C LEU A 256 5.98 13.79 -4.47
N LEU A 257 6.94 13.18 -5.18
CA LEU A 257 7.36 13.63 -6.51
C LEU A 257 6.25 13.42 -7.54
N GLY A 258 5.69 12.20 -7.61
CA GLY A 258 4.66 11.86 -8.59
C GLY A 258 3.37 12.67 -8.40
N PHE A 259 2.90 12.81 -7.17
CA PHE A 259 1.68 13.56 -6.85
C PHE A 259 1.87 15.06 -7.04
N SER A 260 3.06 15.61 -6.78
CA SER A 260 3.33 17.03 -7.05
C SER A 260 3.17 17.36 -8.53
N MET A 261 3.68 16.49 -9.42
CA MET A 261 3.51 16.65 -10.86
C MET A 261 2.04 16.45 -11.28
N LEU A 262 1.41 15.36 -10.84
CA LEU A 262 0.04 15.01 -11.23
C LEU A 262 -0.98 16.06 -10.77
N TYR A 263 -1.01 16.38 -9.48
CA TYR A 263 -1.96 17.33 -8.90
C TYR A 263 -1.62 18.77 -9.26
N GLY A 264 -0.34 19.09 -9.44
CA GLY A 264 0.10 20.37 -9.98
C GLY A 264 -0.44 20.60 -11.39
N LEU A 265 -0.34 19.61 -12.28
CA LEU A 265 -0.83 19.70 -13.66
C LEU A 265 -2.36 19.75 -13.73
N THR A 266 -3.09 18.91 -12.99
CA THR A 266 -4.56 18.97 -12.98
C THR A 266 -5.08 20.28 -12.39
N GLY A 267 -4.44 20.77 -11.32
CA GLY A 267 -4.75 22.08 -10.73
C GLY A 267 -4.45 23.23 -11.69
N LEU A 268 -3.33 23.17 -12.41
CA LEU A 268 -2.94 24.15 -13.41
C LEU A 268 -3.92 24.20 -14.60
N ILE A 269 -4.37 23.04 -15.09
CA ILE A 269 -5.40 22.96 -16.13
C ILE A 269 -6.68 23.68 -15.67
N LEU A 270 -7.14 23.42 -14.44
CA LEU A 270 -8.29 24.11 -13.87
C LEU A 270 -8.03 25.62 -13.69
N ALA A 271 -6.79 26.04 -13.43
CA ALA A 271 -6.45 27.44 -13.22
C ALA A 271 -6.66 28.30 -14.49
N PHE A 272 -6.55 27.70 -15.67
CA PHE A 272 -6.86 28.33 -16.97
C PHE A 272 -8.34 28.25 -17.36
N SER A 273 -9.21 27.76 -16.47
CA SER A 273 -10.65 27.74 -16.74
C SER A 273 -11.29 29.13 -16.64
N SER A 274 -12.47 29.27 -17.23
CA SER A 274 -13.29 30.47 -17.14
C SER A 274 -14.09 30.60 -15.83
N TYR A 275 -13.77 29.81 -14.78
CA TYR A 275 -14.50 29.86 -13.50
C TYR A 275 -14.07 31.08 -12.66
N PRO A 276 -14.89 31.49 -11.67
CA PRO A 276 -14.55 32.59 -10.78
C PRO A 276 -13.18 32.41 -10.10
N VAL A 277 -12.47 33.52 -9.91
CA VAL A 277 -11.10 33.52 -9.34
C VAL A 277 -11.06 32.83 -7.98
N VAL A 278 -12.04 33.06 -7.11
CA VAL A 278 -12.10 32.44 -5.77
C VAL A 278 -12.13 30.90 -5.85
N LEU A 279 -12.93 30.35 -6.77
CA LEU A 279 -13.00 28.90 -6.95
C LEU A 279 -11.65 28.33 -7.41
N ARG A 280 -10.98 29.02 -8.34
CA ARG A 280 -9.65 28.62 -8.82
C ARG A 280 -8.60 28.72 -7.71
N LEU A 281 -8.58 29.81 -6.95
CA LEU A 281 -7.64 30.00 -5.84
C LEU A 281 -7.76 28.93 -4.75
N ILE A 282 -8.96 28.40 -4.53
CA ILE A 282 -9.18 27.33 -3.54
C ILE A 282 -8.91 25.96 -4.17
N LEU A 283 -9.61 25.60 -5.26
CA LEU A 283 -9.60 24.23 -5.78
C LEU A 283 -8.33 23.86 -6.55
N CYS A 284 -7.65 24.81 -7.20
CA CYS A 284 -6.43 24.50 -7.96
C CYS A 284 -5.28 24.02 -7.05
N PRO A 285 -4.94 24.70 -5.93
CA PRO A 285 -3.88 24.22 -5.06
C PRO A 285 -4.34 23.14 -4.06
N LEU A 286 -5.65 22.94 -3.86
CA LEU A 286 -6.18 22.10 -2.77
C LEU A 286 -5.59 20.67 -2.73
N PRO A 287 -5.62 19.84 -3.79
CA PRO A 287 -5.03 18.49 -3.72
C PRO A 287 -3.52 18.51 -3.47
N LEU A 288 -2.81 19.51 -4.00
CA LEU A 288 -1.37 19.65 -3.83
C LEU A 288 -1.01 19.99 -2.38
N ILE A 289 -1.74 20.90 -1.74
CA ILE A 289 -1.55 21.24 -0.32
C ILE A 289 -1.98 20.06 0.55
N ALA A 290 -3.15 19.47 0.26
CA ALA A 290 -3.68 18.35 1.04
C ALA A 290 -2.75 17.12 1.01
N GLN A 291 -2.09 16.82 -0.11
CA GLN A 291 -1.13 15.70 -0.15
C GLN A 291 0.16 15.98 0.62
N ILE A 292 0.63 17.24 0.70
CA ILE A 292 1.77 17.58 1.56
C ILE A 292 1.41 17.32 3.03
N ILE A 293 0.21 17.73 3.43
CA ILE A 293 -0.31 17.50 4.79
C ILE A 293 -0.47 15.99 5.03
N ASP A 294 -1.04 15.25 4.07
CA ASP A 294 -1.24 13.80 4.16
C ASP A 294 0.09 13.05 4.38
N ILE A 295 1.10 13.32 3.54
CA ILE A 295 2.42 12.72 3.67
C ILE A 295 3.10 13.13 4.98
N SER A 296 2.90 14.38 5.43
CA SER A 296 3.40 14.82 6.74
C SER A 296 2.80 13.98 7.88
N PHE A 297 1.51 13.63 7.79
CA PHE A 297 0.86 12.73 8.75
C PHE A 297 1.42 11.31 8.73
N TRP A 298 1.98 10.82 7.61
CA TRP A 298 2.65 9.50 7.58
C TRP A 298 3.87 9.44 8.49
N TRP A 299 4.59 10.56 8.62
CA TRP A 299 5.74 10.71 9.50
C TRP A 299 5.31 10.98 10.94
N LEU A 300 4.40 11.92 11.14
CA LEU A 300 3.86 12.30 12.46
C LEU A 300 3.07 11.18 13.14
N ALA A 301 2.54 10.22 12.37
CA ALA A 301 1.89 9.01 12.88
C ALA A 301 2.70 8.26 13.94
N ARG A 302 4.04 8.39 13.98
CA ARG A 302 4.86 7.77 15.04
C ARG A 302 4.76 8.45 16.40
N LEU A 303 4.33 9.71 16.44
CA LEU A 303 4.20 10.48 17.66
C LEU A 303 2.87 10.19 18.35
N ASP A 304 1.79 10.12 17.59
CA ASP A 304 0.44 9.88 18.11
C ASP A 304 -0.42 9.15 17.05
N PRO A 305 -1.19 8.11 17.42
CA PRO A 305 -2.07 7.39 16.50
C PRO A 305 -3.12 8.27 15.84
N ILE A 306 -3.44 9.46 16.39
CA ILE A 306 -4.37 10.41 15.77
C ILE A 306 -3.91 10.82 14.37
N TYR A 307 -2.61 11.06 14.17
CA TYR A 307 -2.08 11.45 12.87
C TYR A 307 -2.25 10.33 11.84
N ALA A 308 -2.11 9.07 12.25
CA ALA A 308 -2.36 7.94 11.36
C ALA A 308 -3.84 7.86 10.94
N LYS A 309 -4.78 8.16 11.85
CA LYS A 309 -6.21 8.25 11.51
C LYS A 309 -6.48 9.40 10.54
N MET A 310 -5.78 10.52 10.69
CA MET A 310 -5.94 11.69 9.84
C MET A 310 -5.62 11.44 8.37
N ILE A 311 -4.73 10.48 8.06
CA ILE A 311 -4.37 10.06 6.70
C ILE A 311 -5.62 9.69 5.88
N SER A 312 -6.58 8.97 6.46
CA SER A 312 -7.82 8.60 5.75
C SER A 312 -8.64 9.83 5.35
N TYR A 313 -8.64 10.88 6.17
CA TYR A 313 -9.39 12.10 5.92
C TYR A 313 -8.69 13.01 4.91
N THR A 314 -7.39 13.23 5.05
CA THR A 314 -6.60 14.03 4.11
C THR A 314 -6.53 13.38 2.73
N GLY A 315 -6.37 12.05 2.65
CA GLY A 315 -6.53 11.31 1.40
C GLY A 315 -7.93 11.48 0.77
N GLY A 316 -8.98 11.55 1.59
CA GLY A 316 -10.34 11.86 1.13
C GLY A 316 -10.47 13.27 0.54
N VAL A 317 -9.85 14.28 1.17
CA VAL A 317 -9.80 15.66 0.66
C VAL A 317 -9.06 15.71 -0.69
N VAL A 318 -7.94 15.00 -0.81
CA VAL A 318 -7.20 14.86 -2.07
C VAL A 318 -8.09 14.22 -3.15
N ALA A 319 -8.78 13.13 -2.82
CA ALA A 319 -9.67 12.43 -3.74
C ALA A 319 -10.77 13.34 -4.30
N ILE A 320 -11.48 14.03 -3.40
CA ILE A 320 -12.57 14.95 -3.78
C ILE A 320 -12.02 16.11 -4.62
N GLY A 321 -10.91 16.72 -4.19
CA GLY A 321 -10.29 17.82 -4.91
C GLY A 321 -9.84 17.42 -6.31
N LEU A 322 -9.23 16.24 -6.47
CA LEU A 322 -8.83 15.71 -7.78
C LEU A 322 -10.03 15.45 -8.68
N VAL A 323 -11.10 14.82 -8.17
CA VAL A 323 -12.33 14.58 -8.93
C VAL A 323 -12.94 15.90 -9.39
N LEU A 324 -13.00 16.91 -8.52
CA LEU A 324 -13.48 18.24 -8.90
C LEU A 324 -12.59 18.88 -9.97
N GLN A 325 -11.26 18.79 -9.85
CA GLN A 325 -10.35 19.32 -10.86
C GLN A 325 -10.55 18.67 -12.23
N ILE A 326 -10.71 17.35 -12.27
CA ILE A 326 -10.97 16.60 -13.50
C ILE A 326 -12.31 17.01 -14.12
N LEU A 327 -13.39 16.90 -13.34
CA LEU A 327 -14.74 17.16 -13.85
C LEU A 327 -14.91 18.62 -14.27
N LEU A 328 -14.55 19.58 -13.41
CA LEU A 328 -14.73 20.99 -13.71
C LEU A 328 -13.92 21.41 -14.95
N SER A 329 -12.70 20.88 -15.12
CA SER A 329 -11.88 21.15 -16.29
C SER A 329 -12.48 20.58 -17.58
N LEU A 330 -12.93 19.32 -17.56
CA LEU A 330 -13.62 18.69 -18.69
C LEU A 330 -14.86 19.49 -19.10
N PHE A 331 -15.72 19.86 -18.15
CA PHE A 331 -16.92 20.65 -18.45
C PHE A 331 -16.61 22.08 -18.90
N ASN A 332 -15.48 22.66 -18.51
CA ASN A 332 -15.06 23.98 -18.95
C ASN A 332 -14.60 23.99 -20.41
N MET A 333 -13.91 22.94 -20.86
CA MET A 333 -13.36 22.83 -22.23
C MET A 333 -14.41 22.81 -23.33
N TYR A 334 -15.62 22.30 -23.04
CA TYR A 334 -16.66 22.07 -24.05
C TYR A 334 -17.90 22.94 -23.87
N GLY A 335 -18.55 23.25 -25.00
CA GLY A 335 -19.86 23.91 -25.04
C GLY A 335 -21.02 22.96 -24.70
N LYS A 336 -22.27 23.39 -24.88
CA LYS A 336 -23.48 22.64 -24.50
C LYS A 336 -23.52 21.21 -25.06
N GLN A 337 -23.25 21.04 -26.35
CA GLN A 337 -23.25 19.72 -27.01
C GLN A 337 -22.17 18.78 -26.44
N GLY A 338 -20.94 19.26 -26.28
CA GLY A 338 -19.87 18.44 -25.71
C GLY A 338 -20.09 18.12 -24.24
N ARG A 339 -20.69 19.03 -23.45
CA ARG A 339 -21.11 18.74 -22.08
C ARG A 339 -22.18 17.64 -22.02
N MET A 340 -23.12 17.63 -22.96
CA MET A 340 -24.12 16.56 -23.04
C MET A 340 -23.46 15.20 -23.31
N VAL A 341 -22.48 15.15 -24.22
CA VAL A 341 -21.68 13.93 -24.45
C VAL A 341 -20.93 13.50 -23.19
N LEU A 342 -20.28 14.43 -22.48
CA LEU A 342 -19.60 14.13 -21.22
C LEU A 342 -20.56 13.57 -20.16
N VAL A 343 -21.76 14.14 -20.02
CA VAL A 343 -22.79 13.62 -19.10
C VAL A 343 -23.18 12.18 -19.47
N MET A 344 -23.43 11.90 -20.76
CA MET A 344 -23.76 10.55 -21.21
C MET A 344 -22.63 9.55 -20.92
N LEU A 345 -21.37 9.94 -21.15
CA LEU A 345 -20.21 9.11 -20.82
C LEU A 345 -20.08 8.86 -19.32
N LEU A 346 -20.29 9.88 -18.49
CA LEU A 346 -20.24 9.75 -17.03
C LEU A 346 -21.38 8.88 -16.50
N LEU A 347 -22.60 8.99 -17.05
CA LEU A 347 -23.72 8.12 -16.70
C LEU A 347 -23.44 6.67 -17.09
N GLY A 348 -22.90 6.44 -18.29
CA GLY A 348 -22.49 5.09 -18.74
C GLY A 348 -21.40 4.49 -17.84
N ALA A 349 -20.37 5.27 -17.50
CA ALA A 349 -19.32 4.86 -16.58
C ALA A 349 -19.86 4.58 -15.17
N GLY A 350 -20.77 5.42 -14.67
CA GLY A 350 -21.44 5.23 -13.38
C GLY A 350 -22.30 3.97 -13.34
N ALA A 351 -23.08 3.70 -14.39
CA ALA A 351 -23.86 2.47 -14.52
C ALA A 351 -22.97 1.22 -14.59
N GLY A 352 -21.87 1.29 -15.35
CA GLY A 352 -20.87 0.22 -15.40
C GLY A 352 -20.20 -0.04 -14.05
N ALA A 353 -19.79 1.02 -13.34
CA ALA A 353 -19.21 0.92 -12.00
C ALA A 353 -20.21 0.36 -10.98
N TYR A 354 -21.49 0.76 -11.05
CA TYR A 354 -22.55 0.23 -10.19
C TYR A 354 -22.78 -1.26 -10.45
N SER A 355 -22.87 -1.66 -11.72
CA SER A 355 -23.02 -3.07 -12.12
C SER A 355 -21.83 -3.92 -11.63
N LEU A 356 -20.60 -3.44 -11.80
CA LEU A 356 -19.39 -4.10 -11.29
C LEU A 356 -19.42 -4.20 -9.76
N LYS A 357 -19.84 -3.14 -9.08
CA LYS A 357 -19.94 -3.11 -7.62
C LYS A 357 -20.90 -4.20 -7.13
N CYS A 358 -22.13 -4.22 -7.63
CA CYS A 358 -23.14 -5.17 -7.18
C CYS A 358 -22.85 -6.61 -7.63
N GLY A 359 -22.29 -6.80 -8.82
CA GLY A 359 -22.05 -8.12 -9.40
C GLY A 359 -20.75 -8.79 -8.97
N VAL A 360 -19.71 -8.02 -8.62
CA VAL A 360 -18.37 -8.56 -8.34
C VAL A 360 -17.84 -8.10 -6.99
N VAL A 361 -17.85 -6.80 -6.72
CA VAL A 361 -17.18 -6.24 -5.54
C VAL A 361 -17.91 -6.58 -4.24
N ASP A 362 -19.21 -6.31 -4.16
CA ASP A 362 -20.00 -6.54 -2.95
C ASP A 362 -20.04 -8.04 -2.57
N PRO A 363 -20.27 -8.99 -3.52
CA PRO A 363 -20.15 -10.42 -3.22
C PRO A 363 -18.76 -10.84 -2.76
N TYR A 364 -17.70 -10.32 -3.39
CA TYR A 364 -16.32 -10.61 -2.99
C TYR A 364 -16.03 -10.15 -1.55
N LEU A 365 -16.44 -8.93 -1.19
CA LEU A 365 -16.27 -8.40 0.16
C LEU A 365 -17.12 -9.16 1.20
N ALA A 366 -18.34 -9.58 0.83
CA ALA A 366 -19.18 -10.40 1.68
C ALA A 366 -18.54 -11.77 1.98
N ALA A 367 -18.05 -12.45 0.94
CA ALA A 367 -17.34 -13.72 1.09
C ALA A 367 -16.11 -13.60 2.00
N GLN A 368 -15.33 -12.51 1.90
CA GLN A 368 -14.22 -12.26 2.82
C GLN A 368 -14.67 -12.10 4.28
N LYS A 369 -15.79 -11.40 4.52
CA LYS A 369 -16.33 -11.24 5.90
C LYS A 369 -16.76 -12.59 6.46
N GLU A 370 -17.44 -13.40 5.66
CA GLU A 370 -17.89 -14.73 6.06
C GLU A 370 -16.71 -15.65 6.37
N GLN A 371 -15.67 -15.66 5.53
CA GLN A 371 -14.44 -16.43 5.77
C GLN A 371 -13.79 -16.05 7.11
N VAL A 372 -13.69 -14.75 7.40
CA VAL A 372 -13.15 -14.29 8.70
C VAL A 372 -14.05 -14.71 9.85
N GLN A 373 -15.38 -14.61 9.73
CA GLN A 373 -16.30 -15.02 10.78
C GLN A 373 -16.29 -16.53 11.03
N GLN A 374 -16.17 -17.34 9.98
CA GLN A 374 -16.07 -18.79 10.07
C GLN A 374 -14.76 -19.22 10.73
N ALA A 375 -13.64 -18.54 10.46
CA ALA A 375 -12.37 -18.79 11.13
C ALA A 375 -12.36 -18.44 12.64
N HIS A 376 -13.42 -17.82 13.17
CA HIS A 376 -13.58 -17.49 14.59
C HIS A 376 -14.53 -18.44 15.34
N LYS A 377 -15.26 -19.29 14.63
CA LYS A 377 -16.08 -20.37 15.21
C LYS A 377 -15.26 -21.65 15.26
#